data_AF-A0A6J5DHQ1-F1
#
_entry.id   AF-A0A6J5DHQ1-F1
#
_cell.length_a   1.000
_cell.length_b   1.000
_cell.length_c   1.000
_cell.angle_alpha   90.00
_cell.angle_beta   90.00
_cell.angle_gamma   90.00
#
_symmetry.space_group_name_H-M   'P 1'
#
loop_
_entity.id
_entity.type
_entity.pdbx_description
1 polymer ?
#
loop_
_entity_poly.entity_id
_entity_poly.type
_entity_poly.pdbx_seq_one_letter_code
_entity_poly.pdbx_strand_id
1 'polypeptide(L)'
;MTATPPQTKNLYLNGIYIGDVPATGDNRKDAEVAHAYIKNKGLGREVTLVQRMFGQACSFANTAAYLYRNDLARAPRNGLSMAPFVVNMAFSIEVYLKTLGQIHGATLRGHELLKLFDALPVGAQPAIGGATRKVAEHSSEKYPAVRDCIAELNGAFVEWRYLYEKPDSNEVKIQHAIFVGGVLHEACVVSDQV
;
A
#
# COMPACT_ATOMS: atom_id res chain seq x y z
N MET A 1 -20.22 48.97 8.27
CA MET A 1 -19.22 47.88 8.39
C MET A 1 -19.76 46.68 7.63
N THR A 2 -19.23 46.41 6.44
CA THR A 2 -19.59 45.23 5.64
C THR A 2 -18.82 44.03 6.19
N ALA A 3 -19.53 43.07 6.76
CA ALA A 3 -18.94 41.83 7.24
C ALA A 3 -18.33 41.07 6.05
N THR A 4 -17.04 40.75 6.12
CA THR A 4 -16.38 39.89 5.16
C THR A 4 -17.12 38.55 5.11
N PRO A 5 -17.51 38.05 3.92
CA PRO A 5 -18.21 36.78 3.82
C PRO A 5 -17.37 35.66 4.47
N PRO A 6 -18.01 34.72 5.20
CA PRO A 6 -17.29 33.65 5.85
C PRO A 6 -16.52 32.85 4.81
N GLN A 7 -15.22 32.70 5.02
CA GLN A 7 -14.35 31.96 4.12
C GLN A 7 -14.75 30.48 4.20
N THR A 8 -14.96 29.84 3.05
CA THR A 8 -15.33 28.42 2.94
C THR A 8 -14.23 27.62 2.26
N LYS A 9 -14.25 26.31 2.50
CA LYS A 9 -13.39 25.32 1.84
C LYS A 9 -14.25 24.27 1.18
N ASN A 10 -13.90 23.92 -0.06
CA ASN A 10 -14.52 22.80 -0.76
C ASN A 10 -14.09 21.50 -0.09
N LEU A 11 -15.06 20.71 0.34
CA LEU A 11 -14.83 19.40 0.93
C LEU A 11 -15.03 18.32 -0.13
N TYR A 12 -14.04 17.44 -0.23
CA TYR A 12 -14.06 16.28 -1.12
C TYR A 12 -13.98 14.99 -0.31
N LEU A 13 -14.75 13.99 -0.72
CA LEU A 13 -14.66 12.62 -0.20
C LEU A 13 -14.34 11.70 -1.37
N ASN A 14 -13.18 11.03 -1.32
CA ASN A 14 -12.69 10.16 -2.40
C ASN A 14 -12.64 10.86 -3.78
N GLY A 15 -12.22 12.13 -3.79
CA GLY A 15 -12.14 12.95 -5.02
C GLY A 15 -13.47 13.51 -5.52
N ILE A 16 -14.59 13.17 -4.88
CA ILE A 16 -15.91 13.69 -5.21
C ILE A 16 -16.21 14.89 -4.33
N TYR A 17 -16.60 16.01 -4.93
CA TYR A 17 -17.05 17.18 -4.19
C TYR A 17 -18.34 16.86 -3.43
N ILE A 18 -18.35 17.07 -2.11
CA ILE A 18 -19.50 16.78 -1.24
C ILE A 18 -20.12 18.02 -0.61
N GLY A 19 -19.52 19.20 -0.79
CA GLY A 19 -20.07 20.48 -0.34
C GLY A 19 -18.99 21.40 0.23
N ASP A 20 -19.43 22.56 0.72
CA ASP A 20 -18.54 23.55 1.33
C ASP A 20 -18.66 23.52 2.85
N VAL A 21 -17.52 23.70 3.53
CA VAL A 21 -17.45 23.83 4.99
C VAL A 21 -16.78 25.15 5.40
N PRO A 22 -17.16 25.74 6.54
CA PRO A 22 -16.49 26.93 7.07
C PRO A 22 -14.98 26.71 7.25
N ALA A 23 -14.18 27.67 6.78
CA ALA A 23 -12.76 27.74 7.07
C ALA A 23 -12.56 28.52 8.38
N THR A 24 -12.18 27.83 9.44
CA THR A 24 -11.96 28.41 10.77
C THR A 24 -10.57 29.01 10.93
N GLY A 25 -9.65 28.71 10.01
CA GLY A 25 -8.23 29.09 10.09
C GLY A 25 -7.39 28.18 11.00
N ASP A 26 -8.02 27.23 11.68
CA ASP A 26 -7.37 26.20 12.51
C ASP A 26 -7.57 24.83 11.86
N ASN A 27 -6.46 24.19 11.47
CA ASN A 27 -6.50 22.90 10.76
C ASN A 27 -7.24 21.81 11.54
N ARG A 28 -7.16 21.81 12.87
CA ARG A 28 -7.82 20.80 13.70
C ARG A 28 -9.33 21.02 13.72
N LYS A 29 -9.76 22.27 13.90
CA LYS A 29 -11.19 22.63 13.87
C LYS A 29 -11.78 22.41 12.48
N ASP A 30 -11.05 22.75 11.43
CA ASP A 30 -11.47 22.49 10.05
C ASP A 30 -11.67 20.99 9.80
N ALA A 31 -10.79 20.13 10.32
CA ALA A 31 -10.94 18.69 10.25
C ALA A 31 -12.17 18.18 11.03
N GLU A 32 -12.41 18.70 12.24
CA GLU A 32 -13.60 18.37 13.04
C GLU A 32 -14.90 18.76 12.33
N VAL A 33 -14.95 19.96 11.73
CA VAL A 33 -16.08 20.45 10.94
C VAL A 33 -16.31 19.58 9.71
N ALA A 34 -15.25 19.23 8.97
CA ALA A 34 -15.33 18.33 7.83
C ALA A 34 -15.85 16.93 8.23
N HIS A 35 -15.36 16.38 9.35
CA HIS A 35 -15.82 15.10 9.87
C HIS A 35 -17.30 15.12 10.25
N ALA A 36 -17.73 16.18 10.95
CA ALA A 36 -19.13 16.37 11.31
C ALA A 36 -20.01 16.49 10.05
N TYR A 37 -19.55 17.21 9.03
CA TYR A 37 -20.25 17.35 7.75
C TYR A 37 -20.46 16.01 7.05
N ILE A 38 -19.39 15.20 6.94
CA ILE A 38 -19.43 13.86 6.34
C ILE A 38 -20.40 12.95 7.11
N LYS A 39 -20.31 12.95 8.45
CA LYS A 39 -21.18 12.14 9.30
C LYS A 39 -22.65 12.56 9.17
N ASN A 40 -22.94 13.86 9.18
CA ASN A 40 -24.30 14.39 9.08
C ASN A 40 -24.95 14.09 7.72
N LYS A 41 -24.16 13.99 6.64
CA LYS A 41 -24.66 13.54 5.33
C LYS A 41 -24.85 12.03 5.21
N GLY A 42 -24.56 11.25 6.26
CA GLY A 42 -24.57 9.79 6.20
C GLY A 42 -23.48 9.21 5.28
N LEU A 43 -22.47 10.01 4.93
CA LEU A 43 -21.36 9.61 4.06
C LEU A 43 -20.19 9.01 4.86
N GLY A 44 -20.23 9.11 6.18
CA GLY A 44 -19.22 8.56 7.07
C GLY A 44 -19.34 7.05 7.19
N ARG A 45 -18.35 6.31 6.69
CA ARG A 45 -18.18 4.89 6.95
C ARG A 45 -17.08 4.70 8.00
N GLU A 46 -17.34 3.92 9.04
CA GLU A 46 -16.27 3.50 9.93
C GLU A 46 -15.32 2.57 9.16
N VAL A 47 -14.07 2.99 9.06
CA VAL A 47 -13.01 2.20 8.43
C VAL A 47 -12.31 1.41 9.52
N THR A 48 -12.32 0.08 9.42
CA THR A 48 -11.65 -0.79 10.38
C THR A 48 -10.13 -0.60 10.33
N LEU A 49 -9.40 -1.08 11.35
CA LEU A 49 -7.93 -1.07 11.31
C LEU A 49 -7.40 -1.83 10.08
N VAL A 50 -7.96 -3.01 9.79
CA VAL A 50 -7.57 -3.83 8.64
C VAL A 50 -7.77 -3.06 7.33
N GLN A 51 -8.93 -2.43 7.15
CA GLN A 51 -9.21 -1.61 5.96
C GLN A 51 -8.25 -0.43 5.81
N ARG A 52 -7.85 0.22 6.92
CA ARG A 52 -6.84 1.30 6.88
C ARG A 52 -5.47 0.77 6.49
N MET A 53 -5.05 -0.37 7.04
CA MET A 53 -3.76 -1.00 6.71
C MET A 53 -3.73 -1.46 5.25
N PHE A 54 -4.79 -2.14 4.79
CA PHE A 54 -4.95 -2.56 3.41
C PHE A 54 -4.95 -1.37 2.45
N GLY A 55 -5.69 -0.30 2.77
CA GLY A 55 -5.72 0.93 1.99
C GLY A 55 -4.34 1.59 1.90
N GLN A 56 -3.58 1.61 2.99
CA GLN A 56 -2.21 2.10 2.99
C GLN A 56 -1.32 1.23 2.09
N ALA A 57 -1.37 -0.10 2.19
CA ALA A 57 -0.63 -1.01 1.32
C ALA A 57 -0.95 -0.76 -0.17
N CYS A 58 -2.24 -0.64 -0.50
CA CYS A 58 -2.72 -0.34 -1.84
C CYS A 58 -2.18 0.99 -2.38
N SER A 59 -2.11 2.04 -1.55
CA SER A 59 -1.54 3.34 -1.94
C SER A 59 -0.10 3.22 -2.43
N PHE A 60 0.75 2.53 -1.67
CA PHE A 60 2.16 2.32 -2.03
C PHE A 60 2.30 1.37 -3.22
N ALA A 61 1.53 0.28 -3.27
CA ALA A 61 1.52 -0.65 -4.41
C ALA A 61 1.09 0.04 -5.71
N ASN A 62 0.05 0.88 -5.67
CA ASN A 62 -0.43 1.65 -6.82
C ASN A 62 0.61 2.65 -7.31
N THR A 63 1.34 3.27 -6.38
CA THR A 63 2.45 4.19 -6.71
C THR A 63 3.59 3.42 -7.40
N ALA A 64 3.99 2.27 -6.87
CA ALA A 64 4.97 1.41 -7.52
C ALA A 64 4.49 0.94 -8.91
N ALA A 65 3.23 0.52 -9.04
CA ALA A 65 2.66 0.12 -10.33
C ALA A 65 2.59 1.27 -11.34
N TYR A 66 2.37 2.51 -10.89
CA TYR A 66 2.44 3.70 -11.74
C TYR A 66 3.86 3.92 -12.26
N LEU A 67 4.86 3.88 -11.38
CA LEU A 67 6.28 4.03 -11.74
C LEU A 67 6.72 2.92 -12.71
N TYR A 68 6.35 1.68 -12.43
CA TYR A 68 6.67 0.57 -13.33
C TYR A 68 6.09 0.78 -14.73
N ARG A 69 4.78 1.05 -14.82
CA ARG A 69 4.08 1.16 -16.12
C ARG A 69 4.53 2.37 -16.94
N ASN A 70 4.83 3.49 -16.30
CA ASN A 70 5.15 4.72 -17.02
C ASN A 70 6.65 4.89 -17.28
N ASP A 71 7.51 4.40 -16.37
CA ASP A 71 8.94 4.72 -16.39
C ASP A 71 9.83 3.51 -16.64
N LEU A 72 9.55 2.36 -16.02
CA LEU A 72 10.47 1.20 -16.03
C LEU A 72 10.16 0.18 -17.14
N ALA A 73 8.89 0.03 -17.51
CA ALA A 73 8.42 -0.91 -18.53
C ALA A 73 8.48 -0.32 -19.95
N ARG A 74 8.57 1.00 -20.09
CA ARG A 74 8.56 1.70 -21.38
C ARG A 74 9.97 2.09 -21.82
N ALA A 75 10.19 2.15 -23.13
CA ALA A 75 11.41 2.66 -23.71
C ALA A 75 11.24 4.14 -24.14
N PRO A 76 12.22 5.03 -23.91
CA PRO A 76 13.42 4.80 -23.10
C PRO A 76 13.08 4.63 -21.62
N ARG A 77 13.77 3.72 -20.93
CA ARG A 77 13.54 3.46 -19.50
C ARG A 77 14.06 4.63 -18.67
N ASN A 78 13.26 5.10 -17.71
CA ASN A 78 13.66 6.12 -16.76
C ASN A 78 14.14 5.46 -15.46
N GLY A 79 15.47 5.33 -15.31
CA GLY A 79 16.10 4.69 -14.16
C GLY A 79 15.90 5.42 -12.83
N LEU A 80 15.56 6.73 -12.85
CA LEU A 80 15.31 7.49 -11.62
C LEU A 80 14.10 6.97 -10.83
N SER A 81 13.20 6.25 -11.50
CA SER A 81 12.02 5.66 -10.87
C SER A 81 12.30 4.33 -10.17
N MET A 82 13.52 3.78 -10.28
CA MET A 82 13.85 2.48 -9.69
C MET A 82 13.83 2.50 -8.17
N ALA A 83 14.56 3.41 -7.53
CA ALA A 83 14.58 3.48 -6.07
C ALA A 83 13.20 3.80 -5.47
N PRO A 84 12.42 4.77 -6.00
CA PRO A 84 11.03 4.96 -5.59
C PRO A 84 10.16 3.72 -5.79
N PHE A 85 10.32 2.99 -6.90
CA PHE A 85 9.58 1.75 -7.14
C PHE A 85 9.88 0.71 -6.07
N VAL A 86 11.16 0.42 -5.82
CA VAL A 86 11.57 -0.62 -4.85
C VAL A 86 11.10 -0.27 -3.45
N VAL A 87 11.29 0.97 -3.00
CA VAL A 87 10.88 1.42 -1.67
C VAL A 87 9.37 1.33 -1.51
N ASN A 88 8.58 1.79 -2.49
CA ASN A 88 7.13 1.71 -2.43
C ASN A 88 6.65 0.25 -2.43
N MET A 89 7.22 -0.60 -3.29
CA MET A 89 6.81 -2.00 -3.38
C MET A 89 7.16 -2.76 -2.09
N ALA A 90 8.40 -2.64 -1.59
CA ALA A 90 8.83 -3.29 -0.35
C ALA A 90 7.98 -2.85 0.86
N PHE A 91 7.66 -1.56 0.96
CA PHE A 91 6.79 -1.09 2.04
C PHE A 91 5.35 -1.58 1.89
N SER A 92 4.82 -1.64 0.65
CA SER A 92 3.49 -2.22 0.42
C SER A 92 3.42 -3.69 0.85
N ILE A 93 4.47 -4.48 0.53
CA ILE A 93 4.60 -5.88 0.95
C ILE A 93 4.63 -5.99 2.47
N GLU A 94 5.41 -5.15 3.15
CA GLU A 94 5.45 -5.09 4.62
C GLU A 94 4.05 -4.87 5.22
N VAL A 95 3.31 -3.89 4.69
CA VAL A 95 1.97 -3.55 5.20
C VAL A 95 0.95 -4.64 4.84
N TYR A 96 1.02 -5.28 3.66
CA TYR A 96 0.17 -6.42 3.34
C TYR A 96 0.41 -7.61 4.28
N LEU A 97 1.67 -7.95 4.57
CA LEU A 97 1.99 -9.03 5.53
C LEU A 97 1.39 -8.74 6.91
N LYS A 98 1.53 -7.51 7.39
CA LYS A 98 0.94 -7.08 8.67
C LYS A 98 -0.59 -7.10 8.62
N THR A 99 -1.18 -6.69 7.50
CA THR A 99 -2.64 -6.70 7.28
C THR A 99 -3.16 -8.13 7.32
N LEU A 100 -2.51 -9.05 6.60
CA LEU A 100 -2.87 -10.45 6.58
C LEU A 100 -2.72 -11.09 7.96
N GLY A 101 -1.64 -10.77 8.69
CA GLY A 101 -1.51 -11.15 10.09
C GLY A 101 -2.71 -10.68 10.92
N GLN A 102 -3.08 -9.40 10.77
CA GLN A 102 -4.18 -8.80 11.54
C GLN A 102 -5.53 -9.45 11.22
N ILE A 103 -5.82 -9.80 9.97
CA ILE A 103 -7.02 -10.55 9.55
C ILE A 103 -7.07 -11.91 10.25
N HIS A 104 -5.94 -12.58 10.34
CA HIS A 104 -5.81 -13.91 10.97
C HIS A 104 -5.49 -13.85 12.47
N GLY A 105 -5.77 -12.72 13.13
CA GLY A 105 -5.70 -12.59 14.59
C GLY A 105 -4.30 -12.37 15.19
N ALA A 106 -3.31 -12.00 14.37
CA ALA A 106 -1.93 -11.75 14.81
C ALA A 106 -1.46 -10.33 14.47
N THR A 107 -1.04 -9.57 15.48
CA THR A 107 -0.41 -8.27 15.28
C THR A 107 1.09 -8.43 15.06
N LEU A 108 1.53 -8.36 13.81
CA LEU A 108 2.94 -8.49 13.43
C LEU A 108 3.70 -7.16 13.61
N ARG A 109 4.95 -7.23 14.05
CA ARG A 109 5.84 -6.08 14.27
C ARG A 109 7.20 -6.29 13.60
N GLY A 110 7.93 -5.20 13.40
CA GLY A 110 9.21 -5.20 12.67
C GLY A 110 9.04 -4.81 11.20
N HIS A 111 10.14 -4.88 10.45
CA HIS A 111 10.22 -4.46 9.04
C HIS A 111 10.91 -5.50 8.14
N GLU A 112 11.45 -6.58 8.71
CA GLU A 112 12.07 -7.66 7.94
C GLU A 112 10.98 -8.54 7.32
N LEU A 113 10.80 -8.43 6.00
CA LEU A 113 9.72 -9.07 5.24
C LEU A 113 9.67 -10.59 5.44
N LEU A 114 10.82 -11.27 5.45
CA LEU A 114 10.88 -12.71 5.61
C LEU A 114 10.44 -13.13 7.02
N LYS A 115 10.85 -12.39 8.05
CA LYS A 115 10.39 -12.63 9.43
C LYS A 115 8.89 -12.39 9.57
N LEU A 116 8.37 -11.34 8.93
CA LEU A 116 6.93 -11.07 8.91
C LEU A 116 6.16 -12.20 8.23
N PHE A 117 6.65 -12.70 7.10
CA PHE A 117 6.04 -13.82 6.38
C PHE A 117 6.06 -15.12 7.20
N ASP A 118 7.21 -15.45 7.78
CA ASP A 118 7.37 -16.65 8.61
C ASP A 118 6.55 -16.61 9.91
N ALA A 119 6.23 -15.39 10.39
CA ALA A 119 5.39 -15.17 11.56
C ALA A 119 3.87 -15.17 11.26
N LEU A 120 3.46 -15.33 10.00
CA LEU A 120 2.04 -15.37 9.66
C LEU A 120 1.34 -16.58 10.29
N PRO A 121 0.12 -16.41 10.82
CA PRO A 121 -0.68 -17.54 11.30
C PRO A 121 -0.89 -18.60 10.22
N VAL A 122 -0.99 -19.87 10.61
CA VAL A 122 -1.24 -20.99 9.69
C VAL A 122 -2.49 -20.76 8.83
N GLY A 123 -3.51 -20.07 9.37
CA GLY A 123 -4.73 -19.69 8.66
C GLY A 123 -4.51 -18.80 7.43
N ALA A 124 -3.40 -18.08 7.35
CA ALA A 124 -3.05 -17.22 6.21
C ALA A 124 -2.50 -18.02 5.01
N GLN A 125 -1.94 -19.21 5.24
CA GLN A 125 -1.25 -19.99 4.21
C GLN A 125 -2.17 -20.44 3.05
N PRO A 126 -3.41 -20.90 3.30
CA PRO A 126 -4.35 -21.22 2.21
C PRO A 126 -4.67 -20.01 1.32
N ALA A 127 -4.82 -18.82 1.91
CA ALA A 127 -5.09 -17.59 1.16
C ALA A 127 -3.90 -17.23 0.25
N ILE A 128 -2.68 -17.31 0.78
CA ILE A 128 -1.45 -17.10 0.00
C ILE A 128 -1.34 -18.14 -1.13
N GLY A 129 -1.56 -19.42 -0.83
CA GLY A 129 -1.49 -20.48 -1.85
C GLY A 129 -2.53 -20.32 -2.97
N GLY A 130 -3.75 -19.92 -2.62
CA GLY A 130 -4.80 -19.60 -3.60
C GLY A 130 -4.46 -18.39 -4.46
N ALA A 131 -4.02 -17.29 -3.82
CA ALA A 131 -3.58 -16.09 -4.51
C ALA A 131 -2.38 -16.33 -5.42
N THR A 132 -1.42 -17.17 -4.99
CA THR A 132 -0.24 -17.57 -5.77
C THR A 132 -0.66 -18.18 -7.10
N ARG A 133 -1.58 -19.15 -7.08
CA ARG A 133 -2.10 -19.78 -8.31
C ARG A 133 -2.78 -18.76 -9.20
N LYS A 134 -3.70 -17.96 -8.62
CA LYS A 134 -4.45 -16.95 -9.37
C LYS A 134 -3.53 -15.93 -10.06
N VAL A 135 -2.51 -15.42 -9.36
CA VAL A 135 -1.58 -14.44 -9.93
C VAL A 135 -0.68 -15.10 -11.00
N ALA A 136 -0.21 -16.31 -10.75
CA ALA A 136 0.64 -17.04 -11.70
C ALA A 136 -0.11 -17.40 -13.00
N GLU A 137 -1.41 -17.74 -12.93
CA GLU A 137 -2.24 -18.03 -14.11
C GLU A 137 -2.32 -16.87 -15.11
N HIS A 138 -2.15 -15.63 -14.64
CA HIS A 138 -2.17 -14.42 -15.47
C HIS A 138 -0.77 -14.00 -15.94
N SER A 139 0.28 -14.79 -15.66
CA SER A 139 1.65 -14.53 -16.08
C SER A 139 2.19 -15.68 -16.94
N SER A 140 2.96 -15.33 -17.97
CA SER A 140 3.74 -16.31 -18.73
C SER A 140 5.05 -16.71 -18.03
N GLU A 141 5.39 -16.03 -16.93
CA GLU A 141 6.65 -16.20 -16.20
C GLU A 141 6.51 -17.29 -15.13
N LYS A 142 7.56 -18.09 -14.96
CA LYS A 142 7.64 -19.07 -13.86
C LYS A 142 8.32 -18.42 -12.67
N TYR A 143 7.55 -18.17 -11.62
CA TYR A 143 8.09 -17.61 -10.38
C TYR A 143 8.60 -18.70 -9.43
N PRO A 144 9.65 -18.41 -8.64
CA PRO A 144 9.99 -19.20 -7.44
C PRO A 144 8.85 -19.23 -6.42
N ALA A 145 9.05 -19.94 -5.31
CA ALA A 145 8.11 -19.88 -4.21
C ALA A 145 8.04 -18.44 -3.66
N VAL A 146 6.84 -18.02 -3.23
CA VAL A 146 6.59 -16.67 -2.70
C VAL A 146 7.58 -16.32 -1.59
N ARG A 147 7.88 -17.28 -0.70
CA ARG A 147 8.85 -17.11 0.38
C ARG A 147 10.26 -16.78 -0.13
N ASP A 148 10.69 -17.42 -1.22
CA ASP A 148 12.02 -17.20 -1.80
C ASP A 148 12.09 -15.80 -2.44
N CYS A 149 11.04 -15.39 -3.15
CA CYS A 149 10.93 -14.03 -3.66
C CYS A 149 10.93 -12.98 -2.53
N ILE A 150 10.26 -13.26 -1.41
CA ILE A 150 10.28 -12.39 -0.22
C ILE A 150 11.69 -12.32 0.39
N ALA A 151 12.41 -13.44 0.44
CA ALA A 151 13.78 -13.47 0.97
C ALA A 151 14.72 -12.56 0.18
N GLU A 152 14.59 -12.52 -1.15
CA GLU A 152 15.34 -11.60 -2.01
C GLU A 152 15.01 -10.12 -1.75
N LEU A 153 13.80 -9.82 -1.28
CA LEU A 153 13.33 -8.44 -1.01
C LEU A 153 13.55 -7.99 0.44
N ASN A 154 13.99 -8.88 1.33
CA ASN A 154 13.97 -8.67 2.79
C ASN A 154 14.73 -7.41 3.26
N GLY A 155 15.83 -7.07 2.59
CA GLY A 155 16.65 -5.88 2.87
C GLY A 155 16.39 -4.69 1.93
N ALA A 156 15.56 -4.88 0.89
CA ALA A 156 15.46 -3.94 -0.22
C ALA A 156 14.99 -2.54 0.21
N PHE A 157 14.07 -2.45 1.17
CA PHE A 157 13.58 -1.16 1.67
C PHE A 157 14.72 -0.30 2.26
N VAL A 158 15.54 -0.88 3.14
CA VAL A 158 16.62 -0.15 3.81
C VAL A 158 17.73 0.18 2.82
N GLU A 159 18.13 -0.80 2.00
CA GLU A 159 19.23 -0.62 1.05
C GLU A 159 18.93 0.45 0.01
N TRP A 160 17.74 0.42 -0.58
CA TRP A 160 17.38 1.33 -1.67
C TRP A 160 17.00 2.72 -1.18
N ARG A 161 16.57 2.87 0.08
CA ARG A 161 16.36 4.18 0.70
C ARG A 161 17.68 4.96 0.86
N TYR A 162 18.79 4.25 1.09
CA TYR A 162 20.11 4.82 1.27
C TYR A 162 21.04 4.52 0.08
N LEU A 163 20.47 4.34 -1.11
CA LEU A 163 21.24 4.04 -2.33
C LEU A 163 22.33 5.10 -2.60
N TYR A 164 22.05 6.36 -2.26
CA TYR A 164 23.00 7.46 -2.40
C TYR A 164 24.24 7.37 -1.49
N GLU A 165 24.20 6.53 -0.45
CA GLU A 165 25.32 6.30 0.49
C GLU A 165 26.23 5.16 0.04
N LYS A 166 25.85 4.41 -1.00
CA LYS A 166 26.58 3.23 -1.47
C LYS A 166 27.03 3.41 -2.92
N PRO A 167 28.23 2.91 -3.28
CA PRO A 167 28.67 2.90 -4.67
C PRO A 167 27.83 1.95 -5.53
N ASP A 168 27.34 0.86 -4.94
CA ASP A 168 26.56 -0.20 -5.60
C ASP A 168 25.36 -0.64 -4.73
N SER A 169 24.40 -1.31 -5.37
CA SER A 169 23.26 -1.96 -4.70
C SER A 169 23.10 -3.40 -5.12
N ASN A 170 22.44 -4.18 -4.26
CA ASN A 170 22.02 -5.52 -4.62
C ASN A 170 20.96 -5.45 -5.73
N GLU A 171 21.05 -6.40 -6.66
CA GLU A 171 20.06 -6.55 -7.72
C GLU A 171 18.67 -6.81 -7.13
N VAL A 172 17.66 -6.07 -7.59
CA VAL A 172 16.26 -6.34 -7.29
C VAL A 172 15.55 -6.83 -8.53
N LYS A 173 14.99 -8.04 -8.45
CA LYS A 173 14.17 -8.62 -9.49
C LYS A 173 12.77 -7.99 -9.44
N ILE A 174 12.54 -7.00 -10.31
CA ILE A 174 11.27 -6.25 -10.39
C ILE A 174 10.06 -7.19 -10.48
N GLN A 175 10.15 -8.24 -11.30
CA GLN A 175 9.03 -9.17 -11.48
C GLN A 175 8.71 -9.96 -10.22
N HIS A 176 9.71 -10.31 -9.42
CA HIS A 176 9.48 -10.96 -8.12
C HIS A 176 8.78 -10.02 -7.14
N ALA A 177 9.15 -8.73 -7.14
CA ALA A 177 8.48 -7.72 -6.32
C ALA A 177 7.01 -7.52 -6.73
N ILE A 178 6.73 -7.45 -8.04
CA ILE A 178 5.37 -7.34 -8.58
C ILE A 178 4.56 -8.60 -8.23
N PHE A 179 5.14 -9.79 -8.43
CA PHE A 179 4.51 -11.06 -8.13
C PHE A 179 4.13 -11.17 -6.65
N VAL A 180 5.07 -10.94 -5.74
CA VAL A 180 4.82 -10.98 -4.29
C VAL A 180 3.77 -9.95 -3.88
N GLY A 181 3.87 -8.71 -4.39
CA GLY A 181 2.89 -7.65 -4.12
C GLY A 181 1.48 -8.05 -4.57
N GLY A 182 1.35 -8.64 -5.76
CA GLY A 182 0.08 -9.15 -6.29
C GLY A 182 -0.48 -10.30 -5.47
N VAL A 183 0.35 -11.27 -5.09
CA VAL A 183 -0.08 -12.41 -4.26
C VAL A 183 -0.58 -11.95 -2.90
N LEU A 184 0.13 -11.03 -2.24
CA LEU A 184 -0.24 -10.57 -0.90
C LEU A 184 -1.46 -9.64 -0.93
N HIS A 185 -1.60 -8.80 -1.96
CA HIS A 185 -2.83 -8.05 -2.21
C HIS A 185 -4.02 -9.01 -2.27
N GLU A 186 -3.91 -10.03 -3.11
CA GLU A 186 -5.02 -10.93 -3.37
C GLU A 186 -5.33 -11.85 -2.18
N ALA A 187 -4.30 -12.25 -1.43
CA ALA A 187 -4.46 -12.97 -0.17
C ALA A 187 -5.23 -12.13 0.87
N CYS A 188 -5.00 -10.81 0.93
CA CYS A 188 -5.77 -9.92 1.80
C CYS A 188 -7.23 -9.80 1.33
N VAL A 189 -7.47 -9.60 0.03
CA VAL A 189 -8.81 -9.47 -0.55
C VAL A 189 -9.68 -10.70 -0.24
N VAL A 190 -9.15 -11.90 -0.45
CA VAL A 190 -9.91 -13.14 -0.19
C VAL A 190 -10.08 -13.44 1.30
N SER A 191 -9.20 -12.94 2.15
CA SER A 191 -9.26 -13.19 3.60
C SER A 191 -10.17 -12.22 4.34
N ASP A 192 -10.35 -10.99 3.85
CA ASP A 192 -11.03 -9.92 4.60
C ASP A 192 -12.53 -9.75 4.27
N GLN A 193 -13.09 -10.48 3.30
CA GLN A 193 -14.47 -10.22 2.80
C GLN A 193 -14.80 -8.70 2.76
N VAL A 194 -13.96 -7.90 2.10
CA VAL A 194 -14.19 -6.44 1.94
C VAL A 194 -15.35 -6.18 0.99
#